data_AF-A0A1G0XFX9-F1
#
_entry.id   AF-A0A1G0XFX9-F1
#
_cell.length_a   1.000
_cell.length_b   1.000
_cell.length_c   1.000
_cell.angle_alpha   90.00
_cell.angle_beta   90.00
_cell.angle_gamma   90.00
#
_symmetry.space_group_name_H-M   'P 1'
#
loop_
_entity.id
_entity.type
_entity.pdbx_description
1 polymer ?
#
loop_
_entity_poly.entity_id
_entity_poly.type
_entity_poly.pdbx_seq_one_letter_code
_entity_poly.pdbx_strand_id
1 'polypeptide(L)'
;MKFNENQKRTLLIGSVIIAAAIVVWLAFGVEIFTKTQVMVEKKDELFGTTYKEFENKFVLGLDYTVAFSLAVLAITMVITFFQRQKIKEA
;
A
#
# COMPACT_ATOMS: atom_id res chain seq x y z
N MET A 1 -21.81 0.79 20.05
CA MET A 1 -21.04 -0.47 20.30
C MET A 1 -19.77 -0.08 21.04
N LYS A 2 -19.53 -0.54 22.27
CA LYS A 2 -18.35 -0.14 23.05
C LYS A 2 -17.20 -1.10 22.73
N PHE A 3 -16.18 -0.64 21.99
CA PHE A 3 -14.96 -1.41 21.73
C PHE A 3 -14.11 -1.49 23.00
N ASN A 4 -13.55 -2.66 23.28
CA ASN A 4 -12.58 -2.81 24.36
C ASN A 4 -11.21 -2.21 23.97
N GLU A 5 -10.30 -2.12 24.93
CA GLU A 5 -8.98 -1.49 24.71
C GLU A 5 -8.11 -2.26 23.71
N ASN A 6 -8.18 -3.59 23.72
CA ASN A 6 -7.48 -4.45 22.76
C ASN A 6 -7.97 -4.25 21.31
N GLN A 7 -9.28 -4.14 21.12
CA GLN A 7 -9.93 -3.89 19.83
C GLN A 7 -9.59 -2.49 19.32
N LYS A 8 -9.63 -1.48 20.20
CA LYS A 8 -9.20 -0.12 19.84
C LYS A 8 -7.73 -0.11 19.40
N ARG A 9 -6.86 -0.83 20.11
CA ARG A 9 -5.44 -0.93 19.76
C ARG A 9 -5.25 -1.64 18.41
N THR A 10 -5.95 -2.74 18.17
CA THR A 10 -5.90 -3.46 16.88
C THR A 10 -6.41 -2.60 15.72
N LEU A 11 -7.52 -1.89 15.89
CA LEU A 11 -8.07 -0.98 14.88
C LEU A 11 -7.13 0.20 14.60
N LEU A 12 -6.49 0.75 15.65
CA LEU A 12 -5.50 1.81 15.50
C LEU A 12 -4.28 1.33 14.71
N ILE A 13 -3.73 0.16 15.06
CA ILE A 13 -2.59 -0.43 14.35
C ILE A 13 -2.94 -0.66 12.87
N GLY A 14 -4.09 -1.28 12.58
CA GLY A 14 -4.55 -1.51 11.20
C GLY A 14 -4.68 -0.20 10.42
N SER A 15 -5.27 0.83 11.03
CA SER A 15 -5.41 2.16 10.43
C SER A 15 -4.06 2.82 10.14
N VAL A 16 -3.10 2.73 11.07
CA VAL A 16 -1.74 3.28 10.90
C VAL A 16 -1.00 2.57 9.76
N ILE A 17 -1.12 1.25 9.64
CA ILE A 17 -0.49 0.49 8.55
C ILE A 17 -1.06 0.91 7.19
N ILE A 18 -2.39 1.07 7.08
CA ILE A 18 -3.05 1.53 5.85
C ILE A 18 -2.62 2.96 5.52
N ALA A 19 -2.60 3.86 6.49
CA ALA A 19 -2.15 5.23 6.30
C ALA A 19 -0.69 5.28 5.81
N ALA A 20 0.20 4.46 6.39
CA ALA A 20 1.58 4.34 5.93
C ALA A 20 1.67 3.85 4.48
N ALA A 21 0.88 2.86 4.08
CA ALA A 21 0.84 2.38 2.70
C ALA A 21 0.42 3.48 1.71
N ILE A 22 -0.58 4.29 2.08
CA ILE A 22 -1.02 5.44 1.28
C ILE A 22 0.11 6.47 1.16
N VAL A 23 0.81 6.79 2.25
CA VAL A 23 1.95 7.73 2.22
C VAL A 23 3.07 7.21 1.31
N VAL A 24 3.38 5.91 1.35
CA VAL A 24 4.36 5.30 0.44
C VAL A 24 3.89 5.42 -1.01
N TRP A 25 2.63 5.11 -1.32
CA TRP A 25 2.09 5.28 -2.67
C TRP A 25 2.19 6.73 -3.18
N LEU A 26 1.90 7.71 -2.31
CA LEU A 26 2.07 9.12 -2.64
C LEU A 26 3.54 9.45 -2.96
N ALA A 27 4.49 8.90 -2.20
CA ALA A 27 5.93 9.08 -2.44
C ALA A 27 6.41 8.45 -3.75
N PHE A 28 5.72 7.44 -4.27
CA PHE A 28 6.02 6.79 -5.56
C PHE A 28 5.39 7.52 -6.77
N GLY A 29 4.66 8.62 -6.56
CA GLY A 29 4.16 9.47 -7.64
C GLY A 29 2.70 9.28 -8.00
N VAL A 30 1.91 8.62 -7.14
CA VAL A 30 0.43 8.56 -7.27
C VAL A 30 -0.03 7.84 -8.55
N GLU A 31 0.70 6.81 -8.97
CA GLU A 31 0.33 6.02 -10.15
C GLU A 31 -0.91 5.16 -9.89
N ILE A 32 -1.80 5.03 -10.88
CA ILE A 32 -3.01 4.20 -10.74
C ILE A 32 -2.65 2.71 -10.80
N PHE A 33 -1.79 2.34 -11.75
CA PHE A 33 -1.34 0.97 -11.97
C PHE A 33 0.14 0.84 -11.67
N THR A 34 0.52 -0.30 -11.10
CA THR A 34 1.92 -0.59 -10.79
C THR A 34 2.70 -0.79 -12.09
N LYS A 35 3.85 -0.13 -12.20
CA LYS A 35 4.74 -0.22 -13.37
C LYS A 35 6.02 -0.90 -12.97
N THR A 36 6.50 -1.81 -13.79
CA THR A 36 7.83 -2.43 -13.65
C THR A 36 8.85 -1.80 -14.60
N GLN A 37 8.36 -1.08 -15.61
CA GLN A 37 9.15 -0.39 -16.61
C GLN A 37 8.59 1.00 -16.86
N VAL A 38 9.49 1.97 -17.03
CA VAL A 38 9.14 3.35 -17.38
C VAL A 38 9.89 3.76 -18.63
N MET A 39 9.23 4.52 -19.50
CA MET A 39 9.85 5.05 -20.71
C MET A 39 10.65 6.31 -20.33
N VAL A 40 11.95 6.28 -20.56
CA VAL A 40 12.89 7.38 -20.28
C VAL A 40 13.48 7.85 -21.59
N GLU A 41 13.62 9.18 -21.73
CA GLU A 41 14.37 9.75 -22.84
C GLU A 41 15.85 9.78 -22.49
N LYS A 42 16.65 9.07 -23.29
CA LYS A 42 18.11 9.10 -23.22
C LYS A 42 18.67 9.95 -24.33
N LYS A 43 19.68 10.73 -23.99
CA LYS A 43 20.47 11.50 -24.93
C LYS A 43 21.71 10.67 -25.31
N ASP A 44 21.89 10.49 -26.60
CA ASP A 44 23.11 9.96 -27.17
C ASP A 44 24.15 11.09 -27.24
N GLU A 45 25.23 10.97 -26.48
CA GLU A 45 26.30 11.98 -26.46
C GLU A 45 27.17 11.95 -27.72
N LEU A 46 27.22 10.82 -28.45
CA LEU A 46 28.02 10.66 -29.66
C LEU A 46 27.33 11.27 -30.87
N PHE A 47 26.02 11.10 -30.99
CA PHE A 47 25.25 11.57 -32.15
C PHE A 47 24.36 12.78 -31.83
N GLY A 48 24.29 13.21 -30.57
CA GLY A 48 23.48 14.34 -30.11
C GLY A 48 21.97 14.11 -30.22
N THR A 49 21.53 12.88 -30.52
CA THR A 49 20.14 12.49 -30.72
C THR A 49 19.49 12.08 -29.39
N THR A 50 18.18 12.17 -29.30
CA THR A 50 17.40 11.63 -28.18
C THR A 50 16.56 10.45 -28.64
N TYR A 51 16.56 9.37 -27.85
CA TYR A 51 15.73 8.20 -28.07
C TYR A 51 15.01 7.78 -26.79
N LYS A 52 13.91 7.04 -26.95
CA LYS A 52 13.11 6.52 -25.84
C LYS A 52 13.53 5.09 -25.55
N GLU A 53 13.88 4.80 -24.30
CA GLU A 53 14.22 3.47 -23.82
C GLU A 53 13.35 3.11 -22.62
N PHE A 54 12.94 1.85 -22.52
CA PHE A 54 12.28 1.35 -21.32
C PHE A 54 13.34 0.98 -20.28
N GLU A 55 13.33 1.69 -19.16
CA GLU A 55 14.16 1.33 -18.02
C GLU A 55 13.35 0.53 -17.00
N ASN A 56 13.97 -0.53 -16.48
CA ASN A 56 13.39 -1.31 -15.39
C ASN A 56 13.36 -0.45 -14.12
N LYS A 57 12.19 0.06 -13.79
CA LYS A 57 11.94 0.87 -12.60
C LYS A 57 10.58 0.48 -12.03
N PHE A 58 10.60 -0.01 -10.79
CA PHE A 58 9.38 -0.29 -10.07
C PHE A 58 8.73 1.03 -9.60
N VAL A 59 7.48 1.24 -9.98
CA VAL A 59 6.65 2.33 -9.49
C VAL A 59 5.39 1.73 -8.90
N LEU A 60 5.22 1.90 -7.58
CA LEU A 60 4.08 1.39 -6.85
C LEU A 60 2.79 2.08 -7.31
N GLY A 61 1.80 1.29 -7.72
CA GLY A 61 0.49 1.78 -8.12
C GLY A 61 -0.57 1.69 -7.02
N LEU A 62 -1.69 2.35 -7.29
CA LEU A 62 -2.87 2.31 -6.44
C LEU A 62 -3.48 0.90 -6.38
N ASP A 63 -3.41 0.14 -7.47
CA ASP A 63 -3.82 -1.26 -7.56
C ASP A 63 -3.24 -2.14 -6.42
N TYR A 64 -1.92 -2.16 -6.27
CA TYR A 64 -1.24 -2.90 -5.21
C TYR A 64 -1.51 -2.28 -3.84
N THR A 65 -1.56 -0.96 -3.74
CA THR A 65 -1.80 -0.24 -2.48
C THR A 65 -3.19 -0.55 -1.91
N VAL A 66 -4.22 -0.60 -2.77
CA VAL A 66 -5.59 -0.99 -2.42
C VAL A 66 -5.64 -2.46 -2.04
N ALA A 67 -5.05 -3.36 -2.84
CA ALA A 67 -5.02 -4.79 -2.53
C ALA A 67 -4.37 -5.05 -1.16
N PHE A 68 -3.23 -4.41 -0.88
CA PHE A 68 -2.56 -4.47 0.41
C PHE A 68 -3.45 -3.94 1.54
N SER A 69 -4.07 -2.78 1.36
CA SER A 69 -4.95 -2.18 2.36
C SER A 69 -6.16 -3.06 2.67
N LEU A 70 -6.76 -3.70 1.67
CA LEU A 70 -7.85 -4.67 1.84
C LEU A 70 -7.40 -5.90 2.64
N ALA A 71 -6.19 -6.41 2.39
CA ALA A 71 -5.64 -7.51 3.16
C ALA A 71 -5.44 -7.12 4.64
N VAL A 72 -4.91 -5.92 4.90
CA VAL A 72 -4.77 -5.39 6.27
C VAL A 72 -6.13 -5.24 6.95
N LEU A 73 -7.14 -4.74 6.24
CA LEU A 73 -8.52 -4.65 6.75
C LEU A 73 -9.08 -6.02 7.10
N ALA A 74 -8.91 -7.03 6.22
CA ALA A 74 -9.38 -8.39 6.46
C ALA A 74 -8.74 -8.99 7.72
N ILE A 75 -7.41 -8.87 7.87
CA ILE A 75 -6.68 -9.36 9.05
C ILE A 75 -7.16 -8.63 10.32
N THR A 76 -7.30 -7.31 10.25
CA THR A 76 -7.78 -6.49 11.37
C THR A 76 -9.17 -6.91 11.82
N MET A 77 -10.08 -7.18 10.86
CA MET A 77 -11.43 -7.68 11.14
C MET A 77 -11.40 -9.05 11.82
N VAL A 78 -10.61 -9.99 11.30
CA VAL A 78 -10.47 -11.34 11.86
C VAL A 78 -9.97 -11.28 13.30
N ILE A 79 -8.90 -10.52 13.58
CA ILE A 79 -8.36 -10.38 14.94
C ILE A 79 -9.41 -9.75 15.87
N THR A 80 -10.08 -8.69 15.43
CA THR A 80 -11.10 -7.99 16.21
C THR A 80 -12.28 -8.90 16.54
N PHE A 81 -12.66 -9.79 15.60
CA PHE A 81 -13.70 -10.80 15.80
C PHE A 81 -13.31 -11.81 16.88
N PHE A 82 -12.09 -12.37 16.83
CA PHE A 82 -11.61 -13.29 17.87
C PHE A 82 -11.50 -12.62 19.25
N GLN A 83 -11.06 -11.36 19.31
CA GLN A 83 -11.04 -10.60 20.55
C GLN A 83 -12.44 -10.41 21.16
N ARG A 84 -13.48 -10.33 20.31
CA ARG A 84 -14.87 -10.25 20.77
C ARG A 84 -15.36 -11.56 21.38
N GLN A 85 -14.97 -12.71 20.80
CA GLN A 85 -15.38 -14.03 21.32
C GLN A 85 -14.82 -14.28 22.72
N LYS A 86 -13.55 -13.92 22.96
CA LYS A 86 -12.90 -14.05 24.29
C LYS A 86 -13.61 -13.28 25.41
N ILE A 87 -14.31 -12.19 25.11
CA ILE A 87 -15.08 -11.43 26.11
C ILE A 87 -16.39 -12.14 26.45
N LYS A 88 -16.99 -12.87 25.50
CA LYS A 88 -18.28 -13.55 25.71
C LYS A 88 -18.13 -14.86 26.50
N GLU A 89 -16.94 -15.45 26.48
CA GLU A 89 -16.61 -16.69 27.18
C GLU A 89 -16.05 -16.46 28.60
N ALA A 90 -15.83 -15.21 29.00
CA ALA A 90 -15.33 -14.79 30.31
C ALA A 90 -16.46 -14.18 31.16
#